data_AF-A0A9D9XZ48-F1
#
_entry.id   AF-A0A9D9XZ48-F1
#
_cell.length_a   1.000
_cell.length_b   1.000
_cell.length_c   1.000
_cell.angle_alpha   90.00
_cell.angle_beta   90.00
_cell.angle_gamma   90.00
#
_symmetry.space_group_name_H-M   'P 1'
#
loop_
_entity.id
_entity.type
_entity.pdbx_description
1 polymer ?
#
loop_
_entity_poly.entity_id
_entity_poly.type
_entity_poly.pdbx_seq_one_letter_code
_entity_poly.pdbx_strand_id
1 'polypeptide(L)'
;MSTKQADNKITLPFIIRGQEINSDELLFQSRDGKVQFHYPDPRPLLNQIILPDPTQLQRDFANVSVSEIIRFLSEAGKAMTLNNARMEQACQFSMPFSALPPSIVKGS
;
A
#
# COMPACT_ATOMS: atom_id res chain seq x y z
N MET A 1 -2.56 -31.79 10.59
CA MET A 1 -3.59 -30.99 9.89
C MET A 1 -2.89 -29.79 9.28
N SER A 2 -2.52 -29.87 8.01
CA SER A 2 -1.83 -28.77 7.32
C SER A 2 -2.89 -27.87 6.69
N THR A 3 -3.00 -26.65 7.18
CA THR A 3 -3.91 -25.63 6.66
C THR A 3 -3.59 -25.38 5.19
N LYS A 4 -4.56 -25.64 4.31
CA LYS A 4 -4.53 -25.23 2.91
C LYS A 4 -4.21 -23.74 2.84
N GLN A 5 -2.98 -23.38 2.48
CA GLN A 5 -2.65 -22.04 2.06
C GLN A 5 -3.36 -21.85 0.72
N ALA A 6 -4.42 -21.06 0.72
CA ALA A 6 -5.16 -20.76 -0.50
C ALA A 6 -4.19 -20.20 -1.54
N ASP A 7 -4.28 -20.75 -2.74
CA ASP A 7 -3.48 -20.51 -3.94
C ASP A 7 -3.70 -19.11 -4.55
N ASN A 8 -3.91 -18.10 -3.70
CA ASN A 8 -4.21 -16.74 -4.13
C ASN A 8 -2.91 -15.99 -4.31
N LYS A 9 -2.46 -15.92 -5.57
CA LYS A 9 -1.43 -14.98 -6.03
C LYS A 9 -1.72 -13.58 -5.50
N ILE A 10 -0.92 -13.10 -4.54
CA ILE A 10 -1.01 -11.72 -4.05
C ILE A 10 -0.36 -10.82 -5.09
N THR A 11 -1.09 -9.80 -5.54
CA THR A 11 -0.59 -8.77 -6.45
C THR A 11 -0.77 -7.41 -5.79
N LEU A 12 0.29 -6.63 -5.69
CA LEU A 12 0.28 -5.29 -5.12
C LEU A 12 0.24 -4.26 -6.25
N PRO A 13 -0.80 -3.42 -6.33
CA PRO A 13 -0.84 -2.34 -7.32
C PRO A 13 0.13 -1.22 -6.91
N PHE A 14 0.57 -0.46 -7.91
CA PHE A 14 1.17 0.86 -7.66
C PHE A 14 0.10 1.93 -7.77
N ILE A 15 0.10 2.88 -6.83
CA ILE A 15 -0.73 4.08 -6.91
C ILE A 15 0.19 5.25 -7.21
N ILE A 16 0.17 5.74 -8.45
CA ILE A 16 0.99 6.87 -8.89
C ILE A 16 0.04 7.98 -9.34
N ARG A 17 0.10 9.13 -8.67
CA ARG A 17 -0.74 10.32 -8.98
C ARG A 17 -2.24 10.00 -9.06
N GLY A 18 -2.72 9.12 -8.18
CA GLY A 18 -4.12 8.70 -8.12
C GLY A 18 -4.52 7.64 -9.15
N GLN A 19 -3.60 7.20 -10.01
CA GLN A 19 -3.83 6.10 -10.94
C GLN A 19 -3.35 4.78 -10.32
N GLU A 20 -4.20 3.77 -10.38
CA GLU A 20 -3.88 2.42 -9.95
C GLU A 20 -3.31 1.62 -11.13
N ILE A 21 -2.08 1.15 -10.98
CA ILE A 21 -1.34 0.38 -11.97
C ILE A 21 -1.24 -1.05 -11.45
N ASN A 22 -1.95 -1.96 -12.11
CA ASN A 22 -1.99 -3.38 -11.81
C ASN A 22 -1.10 -4.14 -12.79
N SER A 23 -0.13 -4.89 -12.28
CA SER A 23 0.75 -5.78 -13.07
C SER A 23 1.39 -6.80 -12.14
N ASP A 24 1.69 -7.98 -12.67
CA ASP A 24 2.30 -9.11 -11.98
C ASP A 24 3.70 -9.47 -12.53
N GLU A 25 4.38 -8.51 -13.14
CA GLU A 25 5.68 -8.64 -13.81
C GLU A 25 6.81 -9.12 -12.90
N LEU A 26 6.90 -8.58 -11.70
CA LEU A 26 7.97 -8.87 -10.75
C LEU A 26 7.44 -9.63 -9.55
N LEU A 27 8.22 -10.58 -9.06
CA LEU A 27 7.94 -11.34 -7.84
C LEU A 27 8.89 -10.91 -6.73
N PHE A 28 8.34 -10.47 -5.61
CA PHE A 28 9.06 -10.41 -4.35
C PHE A 28 8.87 -11.71 -3.59
N GLN A 29 9.95 -12.22 -2.98
CA GLN A 29 9.93 -13.37 -2.09
C GLN A 29 10.84 -13.15 -0.89
N SER A 30 10.32 -13.40 0.31
CA SER A 30 11.14 -13.39 1.52
C SER A 30 12.12 -14.56 1.55
N ARG A 31 13.22 -14.42 2.31
CA ARG A 31 14.25 -15.45 2.42
C ARG A 31 13.72 -16.80 2.92
N ASP A 32 12.71 -16.80 3.79
CA ASP A 32 12.07 -18.00 4.33
C ASP A 32 10.89 -18.50 3.47
N GLY A 33 10.61 -17.83 2.34
CA GLY A 33 9.57 -18.18 1.39
C GLY A 33 8.13 -17.99 1.88
N LYS A 34 7.94 -17.53 3.13
CA LYS A 34 6.61 -17.37 3.75
C LYS A 34 5.82 -16.19 3.19
N VAL A 35 6.52 -15.21 2.64
CA VAL A 35 5.93 -14.05 2.00
C VAL A 35 6.30 -14.06 0.53
N GLN A 36 5.28 -13.97 -0.32
CA GLN A 36 5.42 -13.80 -1.76
C GLN A 36 4.33 -12.87 -2.28
N PHE A 37 4.69 -11.93 -3.15
CA PHE A 37 3.74 -11.08 -3.86
C PHE A 37 4.30 -10.59 -5.18
N HIS A 38 3.40 -10.37 -6.14
CA HIS A 38 3.73 -9.79 -7.43
C HIS A 38 3.47 -8.29 -7.44
N TYR A 39 4.21 -7.55 -8.26
CA TYR A 39 4.06 -6.11 -8.37
C TYR A 39 4.56 -5.60 -9.75
N PRO A 40 4.13 -4.40 -10.18
CA PRO A 40 4.60 -3.77 -11.41
C PRO A 40 6.10 -3.48 -11.41
N ASP A 41 6.75 -3.50 -12.58
CA ASP A 41 8.12 -2.99 -12.70
C ASP A 41 8.16 -1.46 -12.50
N PRO A 42 8.89 -0.94 -11.50
CA PRO A 42 9.00 0.50 -11.27
C PRO A 42 9.79 1.23 -12.37
N ARG A 43 10.69 0.55 -13.10
CA ARG A 43 11.63 1.18 -14.05
C ARG A 43 10.93 2.04 -15.12
N PRO A 44 9.92 1.56 -15.86
CA PRO A 44 9.19 2.39 -16.82
C PRO A 44 8.35 3.49 -16.16
N LEU A 45 8.07 3.39 -14.86
CA LEU A 45 7.20 4.29 -14.11
C LEU A 45 7.98 5.43 -13.43
N LEU A 46 9.31 5.37 -13.38
CA LEU A 46 10.14 6.35 -12.66
C LEU A 46 9.86 7.79 -13.07
N ASN A 47 9.63 8.06 -14.36
CA ASN A 47 9.34 9.40 -14.86
C ASN A 47 7.99 9.95 -14.38
N GLN A 48 7.08 9.08 -13.94
CA GLN A 48 5.79 9.47 -13.38
C GLN A 48 5.89 9.68 -11.86
N ILE A 49 6.77 8.94 -11.18
CA ILE A 49 7.03 9.04 -9.74
C ILE A 49 7.78 10.33 -9.42
N ILE A 50 8.82 10.63 -10.19
CA ILE A 50 9.62 11.84 -10.02
C ILE A 50 8.75 13.04 -10.45
N LEU A 51 8.82 14.13 -9.71
CA LEU A 51 8.34 15.44 -10.15
C LEU A 51 9.51 16.13 -10.87
N PRO A 52 9.62 16.03 -12.21
CA PRO A 52 10.78 16.54 -12.93
C PRO A 52 10.84 18.08 -12.93
N ASP A 53 9.72 18.75 -12.69
CA ASP A 53 9.59 20.21 -12.69
C ASP A 53 9.42 20.74 -11.25
N PRO A 54 10.43 21.42 -10.67
CA PRO A 54 10.33 22.05 -9.36
C PRO A 54 9.19 23.07 -9.26
N THR A 55 8.80 23.68 -10.39
CA THR A 55 7.69 24.64 -10.43
C THR A 55 6.33 23.96 -10.35
N GLN A 56 6.20 22.70 -10.79
CA GLN A 56 5.00 21.89 -10.53
C GLN A 56 4.84 21.63 -9.04
N LEU A 57 5.92 21.24 -8.35
CA LEU A 57 5.90 21.00 -6.91
C LEU A 57 5.49 22.27 -6.15
N GLN A 58 6.01 23.43 -6.55
CA GLN A 58 5.60 24.70 -5.97
C GLN A 58 4.12 25.04 -6.28
N ARG A 59 3.64 24.85 -7.51
CA ARG A 59 2.22 25.09 -7.85
C ARG A 59 1.27 24.17 -7.08
N ASP A 60 1.61 22.89 -6.98
CA ASP A 60 0.74 21.86 -6.42
C ASP A 60 0.69 21.92 -4.88
N PHE A 61 1.78 22.34 -4.22
CA PHE A 61 1.89 22.27 -2.76
C PHE A 61 2.04 23.62 -2.04
N ALA A 62 2.48 24.70 -2.71
CA ALA A 62 2.72 25.97 -2.00
C ALA A 62 1.44 26.63 -1.46
N ASN A 63 0.28 26.28 -2.01
CA ASN A 63 -1.02 26.82 -1.60
C ASN A 63 -1.83 25.86 -0.73
N VAL A 64 -1.31 24.67 -0.43
CA VAL A 64 -1.99 23.71 0.43
C VAL A 64 -1.94 24.23 1.86
N SER A 65 -3.12 24.56 2.40
CA SER A 65 -3.20 25.03 3.78
C SER A 65 -3.04 23.86 4.76
N VAL A 66 -2.51 24.15 5.95
CA VAL A 66 -2.46 23.17 7.04
C VAL A 66 -3.86 22.65 7.39
N SER A 67 -4.88 23.50 7.32
CA SER A 67 -6.27 23.09 7.57
C SER A 67 -6.79 22.10 6.54
N GLU A 68 -6.38 22.22 5.27
CA GLU A 68 -6.72 21.27 4.22
C GLU A 68 -6.05 19.91 4.43
N ILE A 69 -4.78 19.90 4.86
CA ILE A 69 -4.07 18.67 5.23
C ILE A 69 -4.79 17.96 6.38
N ILE A 70 -5.12 18.69 7.45
CA ILE A 70 -5.81 18.13 8.61
C ILE A 70 -7.18 17.57 8.21
N ARG A 71 -7.93 18.31 7.39
CA ARG A 71 -9.24 17.88 6.88
C ARG A 71 -9.10 16.59 6.06
N PHE A 72 -8.14 16.53 5.15
CA PHE A 72 -7.86 15.33 4.36
C PHE A 72 -7.53 14.13 5.24
N LEU A 73 -6.62 14.29 6.21
CA LEU A 73 -6.24 13.22 7.13
C LEU A 73 -7.41 12.76 8.00
N SER A 74 -8.27 13.68 8.44
CA SER A 74 -9.47 13.35 9.21
C SER A 74 -10.45 12.51 8.40
N GLU A 75 -10.72 12.87 7.14
CA GLU A 75 -11.58 12.09 6.26
C GLU A 75 -10.96 10.73 5.92
N ALA A 76 -9.66 10.68 5.61
CA ALA A 76 -8.95 9.43 5.36
C ALA A 76 -9.01 8.50 6.58
N GLY A 77 -8.81 9.05 7.79
CA GLY A 77 -8.84 8.29 9.04
C GLY A 77 -10.17 7.57 9.28
N LYS A 78 -11.31 8.12 8.85
CA LYS A 78 -12.62 7.45 8.95
C LYS A 78 -12.67 6.14 8.15
N ALA A 79 -11.91 6.03 7.07
CA ALA A 79 -11.81 4.83 6.26
C ALA A 79 -10.76 3.82 6.78
N MET A 80 -9.89 4.23 7.71
CA MET A 80 -8.82 3.40 8.28
C MET A 80 -9.30 2.52 9.44
N THR A 81 -10.37 1.76 9.22
CA THR A 81 -10.92 0.81 10.20
C THR A 81 -11.03 -0.58 9.58
N LEU A 82 -11.03 -1.64 10.39
CA LEU A 82 -11.18 -3.02 9.88
C LEU A 82 -12.56 -3.32 9.27
N ASN A 83 -13.53 -2.41 9.41
CA ASN A 83 -14.80 -2.48 8.67
C ASN A 83 -14.65 -2.12 7.18
N ASN A 84 -13.48 -1.61 6.77
CA ASN A 84 -13.14 -1.37 5.37
C ASN A 84 -12.42 -2.58 4.78
N ALA A 85 -12.93 -3.15 3.68
CA ALA A 85 -12.36 -4.34 3.04
C ALA A 85 -10.89 -4.18 2.66
N ARG A 86 -10.45 -2.99 2.23
CA ARG A 86 -9.04 -2.73 1.90
C ARG A 86 -8.15 -2.76 3.15
N MET A 87 -8.66 -2.24 4.27
CA MET A 87 -7.93 -2.27 5.54
C MET A 87 -7.87 -3.67 6.15
N GLU A 88 -8.95 -4.45 6.02
CA GLU A 88 -8.96 -5.86 6.42
C GLU A 88 -7.92 -6.65 5.62
N GLN A 89 -7.89 -6.48 4.30
CA GLN A 89 -6.89 -7.09 3.42
C GLN A 89 -5.46 -6.65 3.78
N ALA A 90 -5.23 -5.36 4.03
CA ALA A 90 -3.93 -4.85 4.46
C ALA A 90 -3.49 -5.44 5.82
N CYS A 91 -4.43 -5.59 6.76
CA CYS A 91 -4.19 -6.22 8.05
C CYS A 91 -3.80 -7.70 7.89
N GLN A 92 -4.55 -8.46 7.08
CA GLN A 92 -4.23 -9.86 6.81
C GLN A 92 -2.87 -10.01 6.12
N PHE A 93 -2.57 -9.12 5.16
CA PHE A 93 -1.29 -9.10 4.47
C PHE A 93 -0.12 -8.79 5.40
N SER A 94 -0.28 -7.89 6.38
CA SER A 94 0.82 -7.50 7.27
C SER A 94 1.15 -8.53 8.35
N MET A 95 0.22 -9.43 8.71
CA MET A 95 0.42 -10.43 9.77
C MET A 95 1.72 -11.24 9.63
N PRO A 96 2.07 -11.80 8.46
CA PRO A 96 3.28 -12.61 8.33
C PRO A 96 4.58 -11.79 8.41
N PHE A 97 4.50 -10.46 8.22
CA PHE A 97 5.63 -9.54 8.31
C PHE A 97 5.83 -8.96 9.72
N SER A 98 4.85 -9.15 10.59
CA SER A 98 4.90 -8.62 11.95
C SER A 98 5.77 -9.49 12.85
N ALA A 99 6.65 -8.86 13.60
CA ALA A 99 7.35 -9.52 14.72
C ALA A 99 6.45 -9.72 15.94
N LEU A 100 5.22 -9.20 15.91
CA LEU A 100 4.25 -9.28 17.00
C LEU A 100 3.23 -10.41 16.77
N PRO A 101 2.72 -11.06 17.83
CA PRO A 101 1.66 -12.04 17.72
C PRO A 101 0.39 -11.45 17.05
N PRO A 102 -0.38 -12.26 16.30
CA PRO A 102 -1.58 -11.78 15.61
C PRO A 102 -2.60 -11.07 16.51
N SER A 103 -2.70 -11.45 17.78
CA SER A 103 -3.58 -10.80 18.77
C SER A 103 -3.21 -9.35 19.04
N ILE A 104 -1.93 -8.98 18.92
CA ILE A 104 -1.47 -7.59 19.07
C ILE A 104 -1.70 -6.82 17.77
N VAL A 105 -1.44 -7.44 16.62
CA VAL A 105 -1.53 -6.77 15.31
C VAL A 105 -2.97 -6.48 14.91
N LYS A 106 -3.93 -7.32 15.30
CA LYS A 106 -5.36 -7.09 15.01
C LYS A 106 -5.97 -5.97 15.86
N GLY A 107 -5.30 -5.54 16.92
CA GLY A 107 -5.92 -4.73 17.97
C GLY A 107 -6.95 -5.54 18.75
N SER A 108 -7.23 -5.12 19.98
CA SER A 108 -8.26 -5.70 20.85
C SER A 108 -9.66 -5.58 20.25
#